data_AF-A0A3D4UJA7-F1
#
_entry.id   AF-A0A3D4UJA7-F1
#
_cell.length_a   1.000
_cell.length_b   1.000
_cell.length_c   1.000
_cell.angle_alpha   90.00
_cell.angle_beta   90.00
_cell.angle_gamma   90.00
#
_symmetry.space_group_name_H-M   'P 1'
#
loop_
_entity.id
_entity.type
_entity.pdbx_description
1 polymer ?
#
loop_
_entity_poly.entity_id
_entity_poly.type
_entity_poly.pdbx_seq_one_letter_code
_entity_poly.pdbx_strand_id
1 'polypeptide(L)'
;MTPDLYPSSEDIARFIVACNRGDVAFKATAGLHHPIRSEHALTYEPDAPRGVMHGFINVFIAASMVQHAKGFEESHAIELLNETDPKAFGFTDQRVSWRDFAIDVAQLAQSRESFATGYGSCSFKEPTDDLKALDLL
;
A
#
# COMPACT_ATOMS: atom_id res chain seq x y z
N MET A 1 6.74 -0.18 20.37
CA MET A 1 6.91 0.05 18.91
C MET A 1 7.56 1.42 18.75
N THR A 2 8.70 1.53 18.07
CA THR A 2 9.32 2.82 17.74
C THR A 2 9.08 3.15 16.26
N PRO A 3 8.99 4.43 15.87
CA PRO A 3 8.81 4.84 14.47
C PRO A 3 9.88 4.27 13.53
N ASP A 4 11.12 4.12 14.02
CA ASP A 4 12.28 3.63 13.24
C ASP A 4 12.16 2.15 12.82
N LEU A 5 11.14 1.42 13.27
CA LEU A 5 10.85 0.05 12.83
C LEU A 5 10.10 0.00 11.50
N TYR A 6 9.55 1.12 11.03
CA TYR A 6 8.89 1.19 9.73
C TYR A 6 9.91 1.57 8.65
N PRO A 7 10.11 0.74 7.61
CA PRO A 7 10.98 1.09 6.50
C PRO A 7 10.54 2.40 5.83
N SER A 8 11.48 3.15 5.28
CA SER A 8 11.16 4.36 4.50
C SER A 8 10.37 3.99 3.23
N SER A 9 9.69 4.96 2.63
CA SER A 9 9.02 4.77 1.33
C SER A 9 10.01 4.33 0.24
N GLU A 10 11.24 4.83 0.32
CA GLU A 10 12.36 4.56 -0.56
C GLU A 10 12.81 3.11 -0.43
N ASP A 11 12.89 2.59 0.81
CA ASP A 11 13.25 1.20 1.05
C ASP A 11 12.15 0.25 0.57
N ILE A 12 10.88 0.60 0.80
CA ILE A 12 9.74 -0.21 0.31
C ILE A 12 9.69 -0.20 -1.22
N ALA A 13 9.83 0.96 -1.86
CA ALA A 13 9.84 1.06 -3.32
C ALA A 13 10.98 0.23 -3.93
N ARG A 14 12.19 0.38 -3.41
CA ARG A 14 13.36 -0.39 -3.85
C ARG A 14 13.15 -1.88 -3.65
N PHE A 15 12.57 -2.29 -2.52
CA PHE A 15 12.23 -3.68 -2.24
C PHE A 15 11.22 -4.23 -3.26
N ILE A 16 10.11 -3.53 -3.51
CA ILE A 16 9.10 -3.93 -4.49
C ILE A 16 9.71 -4.07 -5.88
N VAL A 17 10.49 -3.08 -6.33
CA VAL A 17 11.16 -3.12 -7.65
C VAL A 17 12.15 -4.28 -7.75
N ALA A 18 12.92 -4.55 -6.69
CA ALA A 18 13.85 -5.68 -6.66
C ALA A 18 13.11 -7.04 -6.71
N CYS A 19 12.03 -7.19 -5.96
CA CYS A 19 11.18 -8.38 -5.99
C CYS A 19 10.57 -8.61 -7.38
N ASN A 20 10.04 -7.56 -8.03
CA ASN A 20 9.49 -7.66 -9.38
C ASN A 20 10.57 -8.08 -10.41
N ARG A 21 11.75 -7.48 -10.34
CA ARG A 21 12.89 -7.83 -11.22
C ARG A 21 13.41 -9.25 -10.99
N GLY A 22 13.31 -9.73 -9.76
CA GLY A 22 13.76 -11.07 -9.36
C GLY A 22 12.71 -12.17 -9.52
N ASP A 23 11.48 -11.84 -9.96
CA ASP A 23 10.33 -12.76 -9.98
C ASP A 23 10.08 -13.41 -8.59
N VAL A 24 10.20 -12.61 -7.53
CA VAL A 24 10.01 -13.04 -6.14
C VAL A 24 8.75 -12.43 -5.58
N ALA A 25 7.78 -13.28 -5.23
CA ALA A 25 6.59 -12.86 -4.50
C ALA A 25 6.94 -12.40 -3.07
N PHE A 26 6.17 -11.46 -2.55
CA PHE A 26 6.30 -10.99 -1.17
C PHE A 26 4.96 -10.92 -0.45
N LYS A 27 5.06 -10.81 0.88
CA LYS A 27 3.97 -10.37 1.74
C LYS A 27 4.51 -9.26 2.65
N ALA A 28 3.68 -8.28 2.96
CA ALA A 28 4.05 -7.21 3.88
C ALA A 28 3.60 -7.54 5.31
N THR A 29 4.35 -7.13 6.32
CA THR A 29 3.98 -7.38 7.72
C THR A 29 4.25 -6.15 8.55
N ALA A 30 3.37 -5.89 9.53
CA ALA A 30 3.38 -4.72 10.40
C ALA A 30 3.08 -3.39 9.67
N GLY A 31 2.41 -2.46 10.36
CA GLY A 31 2.22 -1.08 9.88
C GLY A 31 1.19 -0.88 8.77
N LEU A 32 0.32 -1.86 8.51
CA LEU A 32 -0.66 -1.84 7.43
C LEU A 32 -2.09 -2.00 7.94
N HIS A 33 -2.41 -1.26 9.01
CA HIS A 33 -3.74 -1.27 9.64
C HIS A 33 -4.75 -0.36 8.91
N HIS A 34 -4.24 0.66 8.22
CA HIS A 34 -5.04 1.70 7.59
C HIS A 34 -4.94 1.59 6.07
N PRO A 35 -5.98 1.96 5.30
CA PRO A 35 -5.98 1.85 3.85
C PRO A 35 -4.99 2.81 3.22
N ILE A 36 -5.01 4.07 3.64
CA ILE A 36 -4.20 5.16 3.08
C ILE A 36 -3.13 5.58 4.06
N ARG A 37 -1.95 5.97 3.55
CA ARG A 37 -0.86 6.50 4.36
C ARG A 37 -1.34 7.62 5.27
N SER A 38 -1.10 7.49 6.57
CA SER A 38 -1.45 8.54 7.53
C SER A 38 -0.74 8.33 8.87
N GLU A 39 -0.82 9.34 9.75
CA GLU A 39 -0.20 9.31 11.08
C GLU A 39 -1.16 8.73 12.12
N HIS A 40 -0.70 7.70 12.84
CA HIS A 40 -1.48 6.98 13.85
C HIS A 40 -0.70 6.77 15.14
N ALA A 41 -1.42 6.48 16.22
CA ALA A 41 -0.81 5.98 17.45
C ALA A 41 -0.19 4.60 17.21
N LEU A 42 1.03 4.39 17.71
CA LEU A 42 1.77 3.13 17.49
C LEU A 42 1.33 2.00 18.43
N THR A 43 0.58 2.33 19.48
CA THR A 43 -0.04 1.39 20.43
C THR A 43 -1.42 1.91 20.83
N TYR A 44 -2.18 1.08 21.55
CA TYR A 44 -3.51 1.43 22.09
C TYR A 44 -3.45 2.18 23.43
N GLU A 45 -2.25 2.49 23.94
CA GLU A 45 -2.08 3.16 25.22
C GLU A 45 -2.46 4.65 25.10
N PRO A 46 -3.03 5.26 26.16
CA PRO A 46 -3.13 6.71 26.24
C PRO A 46 -1.76 7.36 26.04
N ASP A 47 -1.71 8.43 25.25
CA ASP A 47 -0.48 9.18 24.92
C ASP A 47 0.61 8.36 24.19
N ALA A 48 0.22 7.27 23.52
CA ALA A 48 1.13 6.47 22.71
C ALA A 48 1.88 7.34 21.68
N PRO A 49 3.19 7.08 21.46
CA PRO A 49 3.93 7.71 20.38
C PRO A 49 3.20 7.56 19.05
N ARG A 50 3.21 8.61 18.24
CA ARG A 50 2.59 8.62 16.91
C ARG A 50 3.65 8.39 15.84
N GLY A 51 3.25 7.77 14.75
CA GLY A 51 4.13 7.52 13.61
C GLY A 51 3.33 7.39 12.31
N VAL A 52 4.02 7.56 11.20
CA VAL A 52 3.43 7.43 9.86
C VAL A 52 3.38 5.96 9.48
N MET A 53 2.20 5.48 9.10
CA MET A 53 1.98 4.16 8.53
C MET A 53 1.73 4.29 7.03
N HIS A 54 2.20 3.33 6.22
CA HIS A 54 2.24 3.46 4.74
C HIS A 54 0.88 3.32 4.07
N GLY A 55 -0.08 2.61 4.68
CA GLY A 55 -1.36 2.31 4.03
C GLY A 55 -1.31 1.03 3.19
N PHE A 56 -2.22 0.08 3.41
CA PHE A 56 -2.23 -1.17 2.62
C PHE A 56 -2.66 -0.95 1.15
N ILE A 57 -3.50 0.05 0.86
CA ILE A 57 -3.83 0.41 -0.53
C ILE A 57 -2.57 0.95 -1.22
N ASN A 58 -1.84 1.86 -0.57
CA ASN A 58 -0.60 2.41 -1.13
C ASN A 58 0.39 1.30 -1.52
N VAL A 59 0.64 0.34 -0.61
CA VAL A 59 1.61 -0.74 -0.86
C VAL A 59 1.17 -1.65 -2.01
N PHE A 60 -0.10 -2.04 -2.05
CA PHE A 60 -0.58 -2.98 -3.07
C PHE A 60 -0.73 -2.34 -4.44
N ILE A 61 -1.21 -1.09 -4.51
CA ILE A 61 -1.25 -0.36 -5.79
C ILE A 61 0.17 -0.01 -6.24
N ALA A 62 1.06 0.39 -5.33
CA ALA A 62 2.52 0.25 -5.37
C ALA A 62 3.02 -0.90 -6.26
N ALA A 63 2.84 -2.10 -5.72
CA ALA A 63 3.31 -3.34 -6.30
C ALA A 63 2.69 -3.63 -7.67
N SER A 64 1.38 -3.43 -7.81
CA SER A 64 0.70 -3.71 -9.08
C SER A 64 1.09 -2.74 -10.19
N MET A 65 1.32 -1.46 -9.87
CA MET A 65 1.81 -0.48 -10.84
C MET A 65 3.25 -0.81 -11.27
N VAL A 66 4.14 -1.16 -10.33
CA VAL A 66 5.50 -1.62 -10.65
C VAL A 66 5.49 -2.85 -11.57
N GLN A 67 4.53 -3.77 -11.39
CA GLN A 67 4.44 -4.99 -12.17
C GLN A 67 3.84 -4.78 -13.57
N HIS A 68 2.85 -3.89 -13.71
CA HIS A 68 2.02 -3.84 -14.92
C HIS A 68 1.96 -2.48 -15.64
N ALA A 69 2.18 -1.37 -14.94
CA ALA A 69 2.01 -0.05 -15.54
C ALA A 69 3.24 0.34 -16.36
N LYS A 70 3.03 0.63 -17.65
CA LYS A 70 4.10 1.05 -18.56
C LYS A 70 4.67 2.40 -18.11
N GLY A 71 5.99 2.48 -17.97
CA GLY A 71 6.69 3.70 -17.56
C GLY A 71 6.56 4.02 -16.07
N PHE A 72 6.03 3.10 -15.26
CA PHE A 72 6.05 3.24 -13.81
C PHE A 72 7.43 2.84 -13.29
N GLU A 73 8.07 3.76 -12.57
CA GLU A 73 9.47 3.65 -12.13
C GLU A 73 9.55 3.74 -10.60
N GLU A 74 10.73 3.48 -10.03
CA GLU A 74 10.93 3.50 -8.58
C GLU A 74 10.54 4.86 -7.96
N SER A 75 10.80 5.97 -8.64
CA SER A 75 10.36 7.32 -8.22
C SER A 75 8.84 7.43 -8.09
N HIS A 76 8.09 6.90 -9.05
CA HIS A 76 6.62 6.88 -9.01
C HIS A 76 6.10 5.99 -7.87
N ALA A 77 6.77 4.86 -7.60
CA ALA A 77 6.44 4.00 -6.47
C ALA A 77 6.63 4.74 -5.13
N ILE A 78 7.73 5.50 -4.97
CA ILE A 78 7.98 6.33 -3.78
C ILE A 78 6.87 7.38 -3.60
N GLU A 79 6.47 8.06 -4.67
CA GLU A 79 5.39 9.04 -4.62
C GLU A 79 4.05 8.42 -4.23
N LEU A 80 3.71 7.27 -4.80
CA LEU A 80 2.48 6.56 -4.47
C LEU A 80 2.49 6.05 -3.02
N LEU A 81 3.61 5.52 -2.54
CA LEU A 81 3.78 5.12 -1.13
C LEU A 81 3.68 6.30 -0.16
N ASN A 82 3.97 7.51 -0.62
CA ASN A 82 3.83 8.75 0.15
C ASN A 82 2.46 9.43 -0.01
N GLU A 83 1.57 8.90 -0.84
CA GLU A 83 0.25 9.49 -1.09
C GLU A 83 -0.64 9.41 0.15
N THR A 84 -1.16 10.56 0.57
CA THR A 84 -2.02 10.68 1.77
C THR A 84 -3.45 11.08 1.41
N ASP A 85 -3.70 11.53 0.17
CA ASP A 85 -5.04 11.86 -0.29
C ASP A 85 -5.73 10.61 -0.87
N PRO A 86 -6.80 10.08 -0.23
CA PRO A 86 -7.58 8.97 -0.80
C PRO A 86 -8.12 9.29 -2.20
N LYS A 87 -8.38 10.56 -2.52
CA LYS A 87 -8.94 10.97 -3.83
C LYS A 87 -7.94 10.86 -4.97
N ALA A 88 -6.65 10.69 -4.67
CA ALA A 88 -5.64 10.39 -5.68
C ALA A 88 -5.79 8.97 -6.25
N PHE A 89 -6.50 8.09 -5.54
CA PHE A 89 -6.82 6.73 -5.97
C PHE A 89 -8.21 6.68 -6.59
N GLY A 90 -8.29 6.12 -7.80
CA GLY A 90 -9.55 5.86 -8.49
C GLY A 90 -9.85 4.37 -8.53
N PHE A 91 -11.04 3.99 -8.11
CA PHE A 91 -11.53 2.62 -8.17
C PHE A 91 -12.79 2.55 -9.03
N THR A 92 -12.78 1.65 -10.01
CA THR A 92 -13.91 1.35 -10.87
C THR A 92 -13.99 -0.15 -11.08
N ASP A 93 -15.11 -0.64 -11.61
CA ASP A 93 -15.28 -2.07 -11.93
C ASP A 93 -14.25 -2.60 -12.95
N GLN A 94 -13.58 -1.71 -13.69
CA GLN A 94 -12.66 -2.09 -14.76
C GLN A 94 -11.21 -1.80 -14.44
N ARG A 95 -10.91 -0.78 -13.64
CA ARG A 95 -9.56 -0.25 -13.45
C ARG A 95 -9.33 0.29 -12.05
N VAL A 96 -8.08 0.25 -11.65
CA VAL A 96 -7.54 1.04 -10.53
C VAL A 96 -6.54 2.04 -11.07
N SER A 97 -6.65 3.29 -10.64
CA SER A 97 -5.79 4.39 -11.06
C SER A 97 -5.17 5.11 -9.88
N TRP A 98 -3.97 5.64 -10.11
CA TRP A 98 -3.34 6.63 -9.26
C TRP A 98 -2.73 7.71 -10.16
N ARG A 99 -3.21 8.95 -10.03
CA ARG A 99 -2.85 10.08 -10.92
C ARG A 99 -2.93 9.68 -12.40
N ASP A 100 -1.82 9.78 -13.13
CA ASP A 100 -1.73 9.49 -14.57
C ASP A 100 -1.55 8.01 -14.90
N PHE A 101 -1.43 7.14 -13.88
CA PHE A 101 -1.25 5.70 -14.05
C PHE A 101 -2.54 4.93 -13.79
N ALA A 102 -2.77 3.89 -14.60
CA ALA A 102 -3.90 3.01 -14.43
C ALA A 102 -3.56 1.59 -14.88
N ILE A 103 -4.08 0.62 -14.14
CA ILE A 103 -4.07 -0.81 -14.47
C ILE A 103 -5.51 -1.32 -14.48
N ASP A 104 -5.76 -2.40 -15.21
CA ASP A 104 -7.07 -3.05 -15.15
C ASP A 104 -7.21 -3.94 -13.90
N VAL A 105 -8.46 -4.30 -13.57
CA VAL A 105 -8.75 -5.15 -12.40
C VAL A 105 -8.17 -6.56 -12.56
N ALA A 106 -7.96 -7.05 -13.79
CA ALA A 106 -7.35 -8.36 -14.03
C ALA A 106 -5.86 -8.35 -13.68
N GLN A 107 -5.14 -7.28 -14.01
CA GLN A 107 -3.76 -7.04 -13.61
C GLN A 107 -3.64 -6.91 -12.09
N LEU A 108 -4.54 -6.16 -11.45
CA LEU A 108 -4.58 -6.08 -9.99
C LEU A 108 -4.79 -7.47 -9.35
N ALA A 109 -5.72 -8.28 -9.88
CA ALA A 109 -5.95 -9.63 -9.41
C ALA A 109 -4.71 -10.51 -9.57
N GLN A 110 -4.04 -10.43 -10.73
CA GLN A 110 -2.80 -11.15 -10.99
C GLN A 110 -1.71 -10.79 -9.96
N SER A 111 -1.48 -9.51 -9.69
CA SER A 111 -0.50 -9.10 -8.67
C SER A 111 -0.83 -9.65 -7.29
N ARG A 112 -2.11 -9.67 -6.90
CA ARG A 112 -2.55 -10.19 -5.60
C ARG A 112 -2.39 -11.70 -5.47
N GLU A 113 -2.43 -12.43 -6.58
CA GLU A 113 -2.27 -13.88 -6.60
C GLU A 113 -0.80 -14.31 -6.66
N SER A 114 0.05 -13.60 -7.40
CA SER A 114 1.41 -14.06 -7.70
C SER A 114 2.55 -13.18 -7.18
N PHE A 115 2.29 -11.94 -6.76
CA PHE A 115 3.36 -10.99 -6.43
C PHE A 115 3.22 -10.36 -5.04
N ALA A 116 2.24 -9.49 -4.83
CA ALA A 116 1.90 -8.91 -3.53
C ALA A 116 0.78 -9.74 -2.88
N THR A 117 1.17 -10.84 -2.26
CA THR A 117 0.23 -11.94 -1.92
C THR A 117 -0.60 -11.72 -0.66
N GLY A 118 -0.20 -10.78 0.19
CA GLY A 118 -0.92 -10.50 1.42
C GLY A 118 -0.20 -9.54 2.36
N TYR A 119 -0.93 -9.13 3.39
CA TYR A 119 -0.36 -8.36 4.49
C TYR A 119 -0.83 -8.89 5.84
N GLY A 120 -0.03 -8.67 6.87
CA GLY A 120 -0.41 -8.95 8.26
C GLY A 120 -1.03 -7.74 8.94
N SER A 121 -2.18 -7.93 9.58
CA SER A 121 -2.79 -6.96 10.51
C SER A 121 -3.10 -7.65 11.84
N CYS A 122 -2.85 -6.97 12.96
CA CYS A 122 -3.21 -7.47 14.29
C CYS A 122 -4.71 -7.31 14.61
N SER A 123 -5.45 -6.63 13.74
CA SER A 123 -6.88 -6.34 13.88
C SER A 123 -7.59 -6.49 12.54
N PHE A 124 -8.78 -7.08 12.55
CA PHE A 124 -9.68 -7.07 11.39
C PHE A 124 -10.61 -5.87 11.36
N LYS A 125 -10.82 -5.23 12.53
CA LYS A 125 -11.79 -4.16 12.70
C LYS A 125 -11.31 -2.87 12.04
N GLU A 126 -10.08 -2.43 12.34
CA GLU A 126 -9.54 -1.16 11.86
C GLU A 126 -9.48 -1.11 10.32
N PRO A 127 -8.92 -2.11 9.60
CA PRO A 127 -8.89 -2.07 8.14
C PRO A 127 -10.29 -2.02 7.51
N THR A 128 -11.27 -2.71 8.12
CA THR A 128 -12.63 -2.80 7.59
C THR A 128 -13.42 -1.52 7.84
N ASP A 129 -13.33 -0.96 9.05
CA ASP A 129 -14.02 0.27 9.41
C ASP A 129 -13.49 1.45 8.58
N ASP A 130 -12.18 1.52 8.36
CA ASP A 130 -11.57 2.58 7.55
C ASP A 130 -11.92 2.45 6.06
N LEU A 131 -12.04 1.24 5.52
CA LEU A 131 -12.51 1.03 4.15
C LEU A 131 -13.97 1.47 3.95
N LYS A 132 -14.85 1.21 4.93
CA LYS A 132 -16.23 1.71 4.91
C LYS A 132 -16.28 3.23 4.97
N ALA A 133 -15.40 3.86 5.76
CA ALA A 133 -15.28 5.32 5.79
C ALA A 133 -14.83 5.93 4.45
N LEU A 134 -14.26 5.12 3.56
CA LEU A 134 -13.88 5.49 2.19
C LEU A 134 -14.90 5.05 1.12
N ASP A 135 -16.06 4.50 1.50
CA ASP A 135 -17.06 3.91 0.58
C ASP A 135 -16.48 2.80 -0.32
N LEU A 136 -15.51 2.04 0.18
CA LEU A 136 -14.89 0.91 -0.53
C LEU A 136 -15.42 -0.47 -0.10
N LEU A 137 -16.37 -0.51 0.84
CA LEU A 137 -17.02 -1.72 1.38
C LEU A 137 -18.48 -1.49 1.78
#